data_AF-A0A178I5U2-F1
#
_entry.id   AF-A0A178I5U2-F1
#
_cell.length_a   1.000
_cell.length_b   1.000
_cell.length_c   1.000
_cell.angle_alpha   90.00
_cell.angle_beta   90.00
_cell.angle_gamma   90.00
#
_symmetry.space_group_name_H-M   'P 1'
#
loop_
_entity.id
_entity.type
_entity.pdbx_description
1 polymer ?
#
loop_
_entity_poly.entity_id
_entity_poly.type
_entity_poly.pdbx_seq_one_letter_code
_entity_poly.pdbx_strand_id
1 'polypeptide(L)'
;MTQFRVLNRTRQASSEWVERFRALPVANISDVMQRLVAGGPSLRPYYTGERLCGPAITVKSRPGDNLMVHAALDLAQPGDVIVVDAGGDLTNAIIGELMVAYAAHKKLGGIVIYGAIRDSAELSAGSFPVFASGVTHRGPYKDGPGEVNAPIALEGMVISPGDLICGDADGVVSVPFDDLERLYEAAKAKHEAETRQMEAIHEGRNDRSWVAAQLVRMGCITP
;
A
#
# COMPACT_ATOMS: atom_id res chain seq x y z
N MET A 1 22.70 -21.96 7.21
CA MET A 1 21.96 -20.75 6.80
C MET A 1 20.51 -20.94 7.21
N THR A 2 19.99 -20.09 8.10
CA THR A 2 18.64 -20.24 8.64
C THR A 2 17.61 -19.92 7.56
N GLN A 3 16.84 -20.92 7.14
CA GLN A 3 15.81 -20.81 6.08
C GLN A 3 14.59 -19.97 6.52
N PHE A 4 14.43 -19.72 7.83
CA PHE A 4 13.30 -18.97 8.38
C PHE A 4 13.74 -18.00 9.47
N ARG A 5 13.16 -16.79 9.47
CA ARG A 5 13.38 -15.79 10.52
C ARG A 5 12.09 -15.07 10.86
N VAL A 6 11.77 -14.99 12.14
CA VAL A 6 10.72 -14.11 12.67
C VAL A 6 11.39 -13.09 13.56
N LEU A 7 11.40 -11.83 13.13
CA LEU A 7 12.03 -10.74 13.86
C LEU A 7 10.98 -9.96 14.67
N ASN A 8 11.43 -9.27 15.70
CA ASN A 8 10.57 -8.36 16.45
C ASN A 8 10.45 -7.03 15.71
N ARG A 9 9.22 -6.52 15.56
CA ARG A 9 8.97 -5.14 15.14
C ARG A 9 9.31 -4.20 16.31
N THR A 10 10.18 -3.23 16.08
CA THR A 10 10.70 -2.32 17.13
C THR A 10 9.97 -0.97 17.19
N ARG A 11 9.23 -0.61 16.14
CA ARG A 11 8.48 0.65 16.01
C ARG A 11 7.23 0.42 15.16
N GLN A 12 6.23 1.29 15.31
CA GLN A 12 5.02 1.26 14.48
C GLN A 12 4.31 2.61 14.53
N ALA A 13 3.70 3.02 13.42
CA ALA A 13 2.79 4.16 13.41
C ALA A 13 1.62 3.95 14.41
N SER A 14 1.26 4.99 15.15
CA SER A 14 0.12 4.96 16.08
C SER A 14 -1.21 5.01 15.33
N SER A 15 -2.30 4.63 16.01
CA SER A 15 -3.66 4.74 15.44
C SER A 15 -4.04 6.17 15.05
N GLU A 16 -3.50 7.18 15.74
CA GLU A 16 -3.69 8.58 15.37
C GLU A 16 -3.09 8.90 14.00
N TRP A 17 -1.88 8.41 13.71
CA TRP A 17 -1.28 8.56 12.38
C TRP A 17 -2.08 7.82 11.31
N VAL A 18 -2.56 6.62 11.62
CA VAL A 18 -3.43 5.86 10.71
C VAL A 18 -4.67 6.66 10.33
N GLU A 19 -5.37 7.26 11.30
CA GLU A 19 -6.58 8.05 11.03
C GLU A 19 -6.27 9.29 10.18
N ARG A 20 -5.21 10.02 10.54
CA ARG A 20 -4.75 11.21 9.82
C ARG A 20 -4.47 10.93 8.34
N PHE A 21 -3.72 9.87 8.04
CA PHE A 21 -3.35 9.53 6.67
C PHE A 21 -4.48 8.84 5.89
N ARG A 22 -5.40 8.13 6.55
CA ARG A 22 -6.56 7.51 5.89
C ARG A 22 -7.44 8.52 5.14
N ALA A 23 -7.51 9.76 5.66
CA ALA A 23 -8.25 10.86 5.05
C ALA A 23 -7.59 11.44 3.79
N LEU A 24 -6.32 11.14 3.53
CA LEU A 24 -5.55 11.71 2.42
C LEU A 24 -5.54 10.77 1.20
N PRO A 25 -5.66 11.29 -0.03
CA PRO A 25 -5.45 10.49 -1.24
C PRO A 25 -4.00 10.00 -1.36
N VAL A 26 -3.80 8.78 -1.85
CA VAL A 26 -2.45 8.21 -2.06
C VAL A 26 -1.63 9.07 -3.02
N ALA A 27 -2.26 9.63 -4.06
CA ALA A 27 -1.62 10.55 -4.99
C ALA A 27 -0.99 11.77 -4.29
N ASN A 28 -1.71 12.39 -3.33
CA ASN A 28 -1.21 13.54 -2.58
C ASN A 28 -0.01 13.18 -1.72
N ILE A 29 -0.03 12.00 -1.09
CA ILE A 29 1.09 11.47 -0.29
C ILE A 29 2.32 11.24 -1.20
N SER A 30 2.11 10.57 -2.34
CA SER A 30 3.17 10.28 -3.32
C SER A 30 3.84 11.56 -3.86
N ASP A 31 3.04 12.59 -4.16
CA ASP A 31 3.53 13.85 -4.69
C ASP A 31 4.47 14.60 -3.73
N VAL A 32 4.15 14.62 -2.43
CA VAL A 32 5.00 15.27 -1.42
C VAL A 32 6.24 14.44 -1.10
N MET A 33 6.18 13.13 -1.34
CA MET A 33 7.32 12.21 -1.37
C MET A 33 8.12 12.27 -2.68
N GLN A 34 7.88 13.29 -3.51
CA GLN A 34 8.59 13.54 -4.77
C GLN A 34 8.42 12.45 -5.83
N ARG A 35 7.47 11.53 -5.68
CA ARG A 35 7.21 10.42 -6.60
C ARG A 35 8.46 9.56 -6.90
N LEU A 36 9.41 9.50 -5.96
CA LEU A 36 10.70 8.83 -6.17
C LEU A 36 10.61 7.31 -6.02
N VAL A 37 9.64 6.82 -5.27
CA VAL A 37 9.43 5.40 -4.99
C VAL A 37 7.95 5.05 -5.18
N ALA A 38 7.68 3.89 -5.76
CA ALA A 38 6.32 3.39 -5.97
C ALA A 38 6.31 1.86 -5.93
N GLY A 39 5.22 1.26 -5.46
CA GLY A 39 5.01 -0.19 -5.45
C GLY A 39 4.66 -0.78 -6.82
N GLY A 40 4.89 -0.03 -7.90
CA GLY A 40 4.51 -0.43 -9.24
C GLY A 40 3.06 -0.17 -9.62
N PRO A 41 2.71 -0.28 -10.91
CA PRO A 41 1.33 -0.23 -11.37
C PRO A 41 0.60 -1.58 -11.21
N SER A 42 1.28 -2.64 -10.77
CA SER A 42 0.70 -3.98 -10.71
C SER A 42 -0.21 -4.18 -9.50
N LEU A 43 0.08 -3.53 -8.36
CA LEU A 43 -0.72 -3.63 -7.15
C LEU A 43 -2.08 -2.95 -7.34
N ARG A 44 -3.14 -3.75 -7.37
CA ARG A 44 -4.52 -3.30 -7.55
C ARG A 44 -5.43 -3.77 -6.42
N PRO A 45 -6.48 -2.99 -6.08
CA PRO A 45 -7.41 -3.34 -5.02
C PRO A 45 -8.33 -4.50 -5.44
N TYR A 46 -8.60 -5.40 -4.50
CA TYR A 46 -9.59 -6.47 -4.58
C TYR A 46 -10.54 -6.38 -3.39
N TYR A 47 -11.26 -5.26 -3.29
CA TYR A 47 -12.25 -4.96 -2.24
C TYR A 47 -13.07 -3.71 -2.62
N THR A 48 -14.15 -3.42 -1.88
CA THR A 48 -15.03 -2.24 -2.07
C THR A 48 -15.20 -1.36 -0.82
N GLY A 49 -14.57 -1.74 0.29
CA GLY A 49 -14.66 -1.03 1.56
C GLY A 49 -13.76 0.21 1.68
N GLU A 50 -13.45 0.57 2.93
CA GLU A 50 -12.63 1.75 3.23
C GLU A 50 -11.18 1.59 2.76
N ARG A 51 -10.50 2.72 2.55
CA ARG A 51 -9.09 2.76 2.15
C ARG A 51 -8.22 1.93 3.08
N LEU A 52 -7.22 1.26 2.52
CA LEU A 52 -6.22 0.55 3.31
C LEU A 52 -5.35 1.57 4.03
N CYS A 53 -5.24 1.46 5.36
CA CYS A 53 -4.25 2.23 6.10
C CYS A 53 -3.88 1.52 7.42
N GLY A 54 -2.58 1.39 7.69
CA GLY A 54 -2.08 0.78 8.93
C GLY A 54 -0.57 0.52 8.92
N PRO A 55 0.04 0.29 10.09
CA PRO A 55 1.46 -0.01 10.21
C PRO A 55 1.80 -1.39 9.62
N ALA A 56 2.93 -1.48 8.93
CA ALA A 56 3.35 -2.69 8.25
C ALA A 56 3.82 -3.80 9.21
N ILE A 57 3.32 -5.02 9.01
CA ILE A 57 4.02 -6.27 9.28
C ILE A 57 4.56 -6.73 7.93
N THR A 58 5.89 -6.67 7.75
CA THR A 58 6.49 -7.06 6.48
C THR A 58 6.77 -8.56 6.45
N VAL A 59 6.58 -9.17 5.29
CA VAL A 59 6.83 -10.59 5.05
C VAL A 59 7.61 -10.73 3.75
N LYS A 60 8.76 -11.38 3.80
CA LYS A 60 9.49 -11.84 2.63
C LYS A 60 9.24 -13.33 2.47
N SER A 61 8.65 -13.73 1.35
CA SER A 61 8.33 -15.13 1.09
C SER A 61 8.98 -15.60 -0.21
N ARG A 62 9.33 -16.89 -0.28
CA ARG A 62 9.60 -17.52 -1.58
C ARG A 62 8.33 -17.38 -2.45
N PRO A 63 8.46 -17.04 -3.75
CA PRO A 63 7.35 -17.08 -4.69
C PRO A 63 6.52 -18.36 -4.57
N GLY A 64 5.19 -18.22 -4.49
CA GLY A 64 4.26 -19.33 -4.35
C GLY A 64 4.25 -20.04 -2.99
N ASP A 65 4.90 -19.49 -1.95
CA ASP A 65 4.86 -20.00 -0.58
C ASP A 65 4.16 -19.02 0.37
N ASN A 66 3.39 -19.52 1.33
CA ASN A 66 2.67 -18.69 2.28
C ASN A 66 2.86 -19.04 3.76
N LEU A 67 3.84 -19.88 4.13
CA LEU A 67 4.04 -20.26 5.54
C LEU A 67 4.33 -19.04 6.42
N MET A 68 5.19 -18.13 5.95
CA MET A 68 5.52 -16.92 6.70
C MET A 68 4.38 -15.89 6.73
N VAL A 69 3.42 -15.98 5.82
CA VAL A 69 2.20 -15.16 5.85
C VAL A 69 1.27 -15.61 6.97
N HIS A 70 1.15 -16.93 7.19
CA HIS A 70 0.44 -17.45 8.37
C HIS A 70 1.11 -17.02 9.68
N ALA A 71 2.44 -17.11 9.76
CA ALA A 71 3.18 -16.61 10.94
C ALA A 71 2.94 -15.11 11.19
N ALA A 72 2.92 -14.30 10.12
CA ALA A 72 2.60 -12.88 10.22
C ALA A 72 1.16 -12.61 10.69
N LEU A 73 0.18 -13.38 10.19
CA LEU A 73 -1.23 -13.28 10.62
C LEU A 73 -1.38 -13.57 12.11
N ASP A 74 -0.64 -14.54 12.65
CA ASP A 74 -0.68 -14.87 14.08
C ASP A 74 -0.09 -13.76 14.95
N LEU A 75 1.00 -13.12 14.49
CA LEU A 75 1.67 -12.01 15.19
C LEU A 75 0.89 -10.68 15.13
N ALA A 76 0.19 -10.44 14.02
CA ALA A 76 -0.46 -9.17 13.74
C ALA A 76 -1.49 -8.79 14.81
N GLN A 77 -1.50 -7.49 15.14
CA GLN A 77 -2.43 -6.84 16.05
C GLN A 77 -3.50 -6.07 15.27
N PRO A 78 -4.64 -5.75 15.90
CA PRO A 78 -5.68 -4.94 15.25
C PRO A 78 -5.11 -3.66 14.63
N GLY A 79 -5.51 -3.37 13.39
CA GLY A 79 -5.04 -2.23 12.60
C GLY A 79 -3.75 -2.47 11.80
N ASP A 80 -2.98 -3.54 12.06
CA ASP A 80 -1.79 -3.86 11.27
C ASP A 80 -2.13 -4.18 9.81
N VAL A 81 -1.23 -3.81 8.89
CA VAL A 81 -1.28 -4.21 7.48
C VAL A 81 -0.20 -5.25 7.23
N ILE A 82 -0.57 -6.42 6.73
CA ILE A 82 0.41 -7.42 6.30
C ILE A 82 0.85 -7.09 4.88
N VAL A 83 2.15 -6.87 4.69
CA VAL A 83 2.74 -6.56 3.38
C VAL A 83 3.69 -7.66 2.98
N VAL A 84 3.37 -8.36 1.89
CA VAL A 84 4.10 -9.54 1.45
C VAL A 84 4.86 -9.24 0.16
N ASP A 85 6.18 -9.39 0.22
CA ASP A 85 7.04 -9.55 -0.95
C ASP A 85 7.12 -11.04 -1.30
N ALA A 86 6.37 -11.44 -2.34
CA ALA A 86 6.44 -12.77 -2.95
C ALA A 86 7.09 -12.71 -4.34
N GLY A 87 7.92 -11.69 -4.59
CA GLY A 87 8.67 -11.51 -5.84
C GLY A 87 7.82 -11.16 -7.07
N GLY A 88 6.55 -10.78 -6.90
CA GLY A 88 5.66 -10.42 -8.00
C GLY A 88 5.25 -11.62 -8.88
N ASP A 89 5.55 -12.85 -8.45
CA ASP A 89 5.20 -14.06 -9.19
C ASP A 89 3.68 -14.27 -9.20
N LEU A 90 3.15 -14.61 -10.37
CA LEU A 90 1.72 -14.84 -10.59
C LEU A 90 1.37 -16.31 -10.84
N THR A 91 2.34 -17.22 -10.67
CA THR A 91 2.15 -18.64 -10.95
C THR A 91 1.30 -19.30 -9.87
N ASN A 92 1.54 -18.96 -8.60
CA ASN A 92 0.84 -19.52 -7.44
C ASN A 92 0.31 -18.40 -6.54
N ALA A 93 -0.94 -18.55 -6.10
CA ALA A 93 -1.59 -17.61 -5.20
C ALA A 93 -1.02 -17.75 -3.78
N ILE A 94 -0.82 -16.61 -3.10
CA ILE A 94 -0.30 -16.56 -1.73
C ILE A 94 -1.44 -16.63 -0.70
N ILE A 95 -2.57 -15.98 -0.99
CA ILE A 95 -3.76 -15.97 -0.14
C ILE A 95 -5.03 -16.21 -0.95
N GLY A 96 -6.09 -16.57 -0.25
CA GLY A 96 -7.47 -16.62 -0.73
C GLY A 96 -8.44 -16.24 0.39
N GLU A 97 -9.73 -16.49 0.19
CA GLU A 97 -10.82 -16.00 1.06
C GLU A 97 -10.61 -16.34 2.55
N LEU A 98 -10.22 -17.58 2.86
CA LEU A 98 -10.07 -18.03 4.25
C LEU A 98 -9.07 -17.20 5.07
N MET A 99 -7.95 -16.82 4.45
CA MET A 99 -6.92 -16.02 5.14
C MET A 99 -7.38 -14.58 5.33
N VAL A 100 -8.13 -14.05 4.36
CA VAL A 100 -8.72 -12.72 4.43
C VAL A 100 -9.81 -12.67 5.50
N ALA A 101 -10.66 -13.69 5.60
CA ALA A 101 -11.66 -13.82 6.66
C ALA A 101 -11.01 -13.85 8.05
N TYR A 102 -9.88 -14.56 8.21
CA TYR A 102 -9.12 -14.58 9.45
C TYR A 102 -8.54 -13.20 9.80
N ALA A 103 -7.96 -12.50 8.82
CA ALA A 103 -7.44 -11.14 9.00
C ALA A 103 -8.54 -10.14 9.37
N ALA A 104 -9.71 -10.23 8.73
CA ALA A 104 -10.87 -9.43 9.05
C ALA A 104 -11.38 -9.70 10.48
N HIS A 105 -11.43 -10.97 10.91
CA HIS A 105 -11.78 -11.34 12.28
C HIS A 105 -10.83 -10.73 13.31
N LYS A 106 -9.52 -10.70 13.00
CA LYS A 106 -8.49 -10.03 13.82
C LYS A 106 -8.51 -8.50 13.73
N LYS A 107 -9.42 -7.91 12.94
CA LYS A 107 -9.55 -6.46 12.73
C LYS A 107 -8.26 -5.82 12.19
N LEU A 108 -7.56 -6.51 11.30
CA LEU A 108 -6.38 -5.97 10.62
C LEU A 108 -6.78 -4.80 9.70
N GLY A 109 -5.81 -3.93 9.40
CA GLY A 109 -5.99 -2.78 8.50
C GLY A 109 -5.97 -3.12 7.01
N GLY A 110 -5.52 -4.33 6.65
CA GLY A 110 -5.53 -4.84 5.28
C GLY A 110 -4.41 -5.85 5.00
N ILE A 111 -4.37 -6.36 3.77
CA ILE A 111 -3.29 -7.20 3.26
C ILE A 111 -2.83 -6.69 1.88
N VAL A 112 -1.53 -6.62 1.67
CA VAL A 112 -0.89 -6.28 0.38
C VAL A 112 -0.02 -7.44 -0.05
N ILE A 113 -0.25 -7.97 -1.25
CA ILE A 113 0.49 -9.10 -1.82
C ILE A 113 1.18 -8.67 -3.11
N TYR A 114 2.52 -8.52 -3.07
CA TYR A 114 3.31 -8.43 -4.29
C TYR A 114 3.51 -9.84 -4.89
N GLY A 115 2.47 -10.29 -5.58
CA GLY A 115 2.29 -11.63 -6.13
C GLY A 115 0.81 -11.90 -6.43
N ALA A 116 0.46 -13.15 -6.72
CA ALA A 116 -0.93 -13.51 -7.00
C ALA A 116 -1.76 -13.85 -5.76
N ILE A 117 -3.07 -13.67 -5.92
CA ILE A 117 -4.12 -14.16 -5.01
C ILE A 117 -5.08 -15.10 -5.74
N ARG A 118 -6.01 -15.72 -5.01
CA ARG A 118 -7.14 -16.47 -5.56
C ARG A 118 -8.44 -16.04 -4.87
N ASP A 119 -9.56 -16.62 -5.30
CA ASP A 119 -10.91 -16.30 -4.79
C ASP A 119 -11.26 -14.82 -5.05
N SER A 120 -10.80 -14.29 -6.19
CA SER A 120 -10.81 -12.85 -6.46
C SER A 120 -12.22 -12.27 -6.56
N ALA A 121 -13.22 -13.07 -6.92
CA ALA A 121 -14.61 -12.61 -7.00
C ALA A 121 -15.14 -12.28 -5.59
N GLU A 122 -14.94 -13.20 -4.66
CA GLU A 122 -15.31 -13.07 -3.25
C GLU A 122 -14.55 -11.92 -2.59
N LEU A 123 -13.23 -11.84 -2.83
CA LEU A 123 -12.40 -10.76 -2.30
C LEU A 123 -12.83 -9.39 -2.83
N SER A 124 -13.05 -9.25 -4.14
CA SER A 124 -13.47 -7.99 -4.76
C SER A 124 -14.85 -7.53 -4.27
N ALA A 125 -15.76 -8.46 -3.95
CA ALA A 125 -17.06 -8.14 -3.38
C ALA A 125 -16.98 -7.80 -1.88
N GLY A 126 -15.90 -8.17 -1.20
CA GLY A 126 -15.67 -7.92 0.22
C GLY A 126 -15.30 -6.48 0.54
N SER A 127 -15.43 -6.11 1.82
CA SER A 127 -15.05 -4.79 2.33
C SER A 127 -13.64 -4.75 2.94
N PHE A 128 -13.05 -5.91 3.25
CA PHE A 128 -11.72 -5.96 3.87
C PHE A 128 -10.63 -5.57 2.85
N PRO A 129 -9.74 -4.61 3.15
CA PRO A 129 -8.77 -4.14 2.16
C PRO A 129 -7.75 -5.19 1.75
N VAL A 130 -7.72 -5.52 0.46
CA VAL A 130 -6.74 -6.44 -0.15
C VAL A 130 -6.16 -5.80 -1.41
N PHE A 131 -4.84 -5.79 -1.54
CA PHE A 131 -4.15 -5.45 -2.78
C PHE A 131 -3.33 -6.63 -3.28
N ALA A 132 -3.30 -6.84 -4.58
CA ALA A 132 -2.47 -7.87 -5.20
C ALA A 132 -1.97 -7.48 -6.59
N SER A 133 -0.91 -8.15 -7.06
CA SER A 133 -0.37 -7.96 -8.41
C SER A 133 -1.11 -8.75 -9.49
N GLY A 134 -1.90 -9.77 -9.12
CA GLY A 134 -2.67 -10.57 -10.06
C GLY A 134 -3.44 -11.72 -9.43
N VAL A 135 -4.04 -12.56 -10.27
CA VAL A 135 -4.93 -13.66 -9.84
C VAL A 135 -4.52 -14.98 -10.51
N THR A 136 -4.51 -16.07 -9.74
CA THR A 136 -4.34 -17.44 -10.24
C THR A 136 -5.08 -18.43 -9.35
N HIS A 137 -5.49 -19.58 -9.90
CA HIS A 137 -6.20 -20.62 -9.14
C HIS A 137 -5.26 -21.56 -8.37
N ARG A 138 -3.98 -21.58 -8.72
CA ARG A 138 -2.98 -22.51 -8.15
C ARG A 138 -2.66 -22.11 -6.70
N GLY A 139 -2.80 -23.05 -5.76
CA GLY A 139 -2.55 -22.78 -4.33
C GLY A 139 -1.06 -22.70 -3.95
N PRO A 140 -0.74 -22.15 -2.76
CA PRO A 140 0.64 -22.00 -2.30
C PRO A 140 1.20 -23.27 -1.65
N TYR A 141 2.53 -23.36 -1.65
CA TYR A 141 3.31 -24.25 -0.78
C TYR A 141 3.49 -23.65 0.62
N LYS A 142 4.11 -24.43 1.53
CA LYS A 142 4.29 -24.08 2.96
C LYS A 142 5.61 -24.62 3.53
N ASP A 143 6.67 -24.56 2.74
CA ASP A 143 8.01 -25.08 3.03
C ASP A 143 9.09 -24.00 2.92
N GLY A 144 8.71 -22.76 2.61
CA GLY A 144 9.58 -21.58 2.62
C GLY A 144 10.68 -21.57 1.56
N PRO A 145 11.80 -20.87 1.79
CA PRO A 145 12.16 -20.07 2.98
C PRO A 145 11.37 -18.76 3.12
N GLY A 146 11.58 -18.02 4.21
CA GLY A 146 11.06 -16.65 4.35
C GLY A 146 11.38 -15.93 5.66
N GLU A 147 11.00 -14.65 5.74
CA GLU A 147 11.27 -13.77 6.88
C GLU A 147 10.04 -12.92 7.22
N VAL A 148 9.81 -12.67 8.52
CA VAL A 148 8.80 -11.72 9.02
C VAL A 148 9.51 -10.60 9.77
N ASN A 149 9.03 -9.37 9.59
CA ASN A 149 9.59 -8.13 10.14
C ASN A 149 11.05 -7.87 9.71
N ALA A 150 11.39 -8.23 8.46
CA ALA A 150 12.60 -7.76 7.77
C ALA A 150 12.22 -6.69 6.73
N PRO A 151 13.10 -5.74 6.39
CA PRO A 151 12.85 -4.83 5.28
C PRO A 151 12.60 -5.57 3.97
N ILE A 152 11.59 -5.14 3.21
CA ILE A 152 11.23 -5.69 1.89
C ILE A 152 11.23 -4.59 0.84
N ALA A 153 11.16 -4.96 -0.44
CA ALA A 153 11.06 -4.01 -1.54
C ALA A 153 10.05 -4.48 -2.60
N LEU A 154 9.08 -3.63 -2.92
CA LEU A 154 8.08 -3.88 -3.97
C LEU A 154 8.35 -2.92 -5.12
N GLU A 155 8.89 -3.41 -6.24
CA GLU A 155 9.23 -2.58 -7.43
C GLU A 155 10.02 -1.29 -7.13
N GLY A 156 10.89 -1.32 -6.11
CA GLY A 156 11.70 -0.17 -5.68
C GLY A 156 11.13 0.61 -4.48
N MET A 157 9.88 0.37 -4.09
CA MET A 157 9.33 0.85 -2.82
C MET A 157 9.87 0.01 -1.66
N VAL A 158 10.81 0.57 -0.91
CA VAL A 158 11.36 -0.05 0.30
C VAL A 158 10.39 0.14 1.46
N ILE A 159 10.13 -0.93 2.20
CA ILE A 159 9.19 -0.95 3.31
C ILE A 159 9.88 -1.58 4.51
N SER A 160 9.96 -0.82 5.60
CA SER A 160 10.44 -1.32 6.88
C SER A 160 9.26 -1.76 7.76
N PRO A 161 9.47 -2.74 8.67
CA PRO A 161 8.46 -3.09 9.65
C PRO A 161 8.03 -1.85 10.46
N GLY A 162 6.73 -1.60 10.52
CA GLY A 162 6.15 -0.45 11.23
C GLY A 162 5.99 0.83 10.43
N ASP A 163 6.49 0.90 9.19
CA ASP A 163 6.17 1.99 8.26
C ASP A 163 4.66 1.99 7.99
N LEU A 164 4.10 3.17 7.71
CA LEU A 164 2.67 3.28 7.46
C LEU A 164 2.37 2.94 6.00
N ILE A 165 1.44 2.03 5.77
CA ILE A 165 0.97 1.68 4.44
C ILE A 165 -0.34 2.42 4.20
N CYS A 166 -0.45 3.08 3.06
CA CYS A 166 -1.67 3.74 2.59
C CYS A 166 -2.03 3.18 1.22
N GLY A 167 -3.30 2.83 1.02
CA GLY A 167 -3.79 2.31 -0.25
C GLY A 167 -5.20 2.79 -0.59
N ASP A 168 -5.39 3.14 -1.85
CA ASP A 168 -6.69 3.49 -2.44
C ASP A 168 -6.81 2.90 -3.86
N ALA A 169 -7.77 3.37 -4.65
CA ALA A 169 -8.02 2.84 -5.99
C ALA A 169 -6.81 2.96 -6.94
N ASP A 170 -5.89 3.89 -6.70
CA ASP A 170 -4.74 4.15 -7.58
C ASP A 170 -3.55 3.23 -7.27
N GLY A 171 -3.49 2.67 -6.06
CA GLY A 171 -2.45 1.74 -5.63
C GLY A 171 -2.07 1.88 -4.16
N VAL A 172 -0.81 1.60 -3.86
CA VAL A 172 -0.26 1.56 -2.49
C VAL A 172 1.01 2.40 -2.41
N VAL A 173 1.15 3.15 -1.31
CA VAL A 173 2.38 3.86 -0.93
C VAL A 173 2.77 3.50 0.50
N SER A 174 4.08 3.44 0.77
CA SER A 174 4.64 3.30 2.11
C SER A 174 5.22 4.63 2.57
N VAL A 175 4.77 5.10 3.72
CA VAL A 175 5.25 6.32 4.38
C VAL A 175 6.23 5.89 5.49
N PRO A 176 7.51 6.29 5.41
CA PRO A 176 8.49 5.95 6.44
C PRO A 176 8.08 6.46 7.82
N PHE A 177 8.25 5.63 8.85
CA PHE A 177 7.86 5.99 10.22
C PHE A 177 8.47 7.32 10.70
N ASP A 178 9.74 7.56 10.38
CA ASP A 178 10.48 8.75 10.86
C ASP A 178 10.04 10.05 10.17
N ASP A 179 9.26 9.95 9.09
CA ASP A 179 8.83 11.09 8.27
C ASP A 179 7.33 11.38 8.39
N LEU A 180 6.59 10.65 9.23
CA LEU A 180 5.12 10.73 9.32
C LEU A 180 4.60 12.15 9.50
N GLU A 181 5.15 12.91 10.46
CA GLU A 181 4.69 14.26 10.75
C GLU A 181 4.94 15.22 9.58
N ARG A 182 6.18 15.23 9.09
CA ARG A 182 6.60 16.08 7.97
C ARG A 182 5.77 15.81 6.71
N LEU A 183 5.56 14.54 6.38
CA LEU A 183 4.82 14.14 5.18
C LEU A 183 3.31 14.37 5.34
N TYR A 184 2.77 14.18 6.54
CA TYR A 184 1.36 14.48 6.81
C TYR A 184 1.04 15.96 6.57
N GLU A 185 1.80 16.88 7.17
CA GLU A 185 1.56 18.31 7.03
C GLU A 185 1.65 18.76 5.56
N ALA A 186 2.65 18.26 4.83
CA ALA A 186 2.80 18.54 3.41
C ALA A 186 1.62 17.98 2.58
N ALA A 187 1.23 16.72 2.81
CA ALA A 187 0.17 16.07 2.06
C ALA A 187 -1.21 16.69 2.36
N LYS A 188 -1.46 17.06 3.62
CA LYS A 188 -2.65 17.80 4.05
C LYS A 188 -2.74 19.16 3.36
N ALA A 189 -1.68 19.97 3.41
CA ALA A 189 -1.64 21.28 2.77
C ALA A 189 -1.89 21.18 1.25
N LYS A 190 -1.30 20.16 0.60
CA LYS A 190 -1.53 19.87 -0.82
C LYS A 190 -2.99 19.49 -1.09
N HIS A 191 -3.56 18.60 -0.28
CA HIS A 191 -4.96 18.17 -0.43
C HIS A 191 -5.93 19.36 -0.30
N GLU A 192 -5.75 20.20 0.71
CA GLU A 192 -6.56 21.41 0.88
C GLU A 192 -6.42 22.40 -0.29
N ALA A 193 -5.21 22.53 -0.87
CA ALA A 193 -4.98 23.38 -2.04
C ALA A 193 -5.71 22.85 -3.28
N GLU A 194 -5.70 21.53 -3.50
CA GLU A 194 -6.40 20.89 -4.61
C GLU A 194 -7.92 20.95 -4.43
N THR A 195 -8.43 20.82 -3.20
CA THR A 195 -9.86 21.04 -2.89
C THR A 195 -10.29 22.45 -3.28
N ARG A 196 -9.55 23.48 -2.85
CA ARG A 196 -9.81 24.87 -3.24
C ARG A 196 -9.73 25.08 -4.75
N GLN A 197 -8.78 24.43 -5.42
CA GLN A 197 -8.66 24.49 -6.87
C GLN A 197 -9.87 23.85 -7.56
N MET A 198 -10.34 22.71 -7.07
CA MET A 198 -11.52 22.02 -7.59
C MET A 198 -12.79 22.86 -7.45
N GLU A 199 -12.98 23.51 -6.30
CA GLU A 199 -14.07 24.48 -6.08
C GLU A 199 -13.98 25.63 -7.10
N ALA A 200 -12.80 26.22 -7.28
CA ALA A 200 -12.60 27.27 -8.28
C ALA A 200 -12.86 26.79 -9.71
N ILE A 201 -12.56 25.53 -10.05
CA ILE A 201 -12.90 24.92 -11.35
C ILE A 201 -14.41 24.86 -11.53
N HIS A 202 -15.14 24.34 -10.54
CA HIS A 202 -16.61 24.22 -10.59
C HIS A 202 -17.29 25.59 -10.71
N GLU A 203 -16.71 26.63 -10.11
CA GLU A 203 -17.20 28.01 -10.20
C GLU A 203 -16.69 28.77 -11.44
N GLY A 204 -15.85 28.17 -12.28
CA GLY A 204 -15.28 28.81 -13.46
C GLY A 204 -14.25 29.90 -13.16
N ARG A 205 -13.68 29.93 -11.94
CA ARG A 205 -12.68 30.92 -11.46
C ARG A 205 -11.24 30.40 -11.46
N ASN A 206 -10.98 29.20 -11.99
CA ASN A 206 -9.65 28.59 -11.99
C ASN A 206 -8.72 29.31 -12.98
N ASP A 207 -7.76 30.08 -12.48
CA ASP A 207 -6.74 30.73 -13.30
C ASP A 207 -5.74 29.71 -13.88
N ARG A 208 -5.66 29.65 -15.20
CA ARG A 208 -4.73 28.79 -15.96
C ARG A 208 -3.68 29.58 -16.75
N SER A 209 -3.52 30.88 -16.48
CA SER A 209 -2.51 31.74 -17.10
C SER A 209 -1.09 31.18 -17.00
N TRP A 210 -0.80 30.43 -15.93
CA TRP A 210 0.48 29.75 -15.70
C TRP A 210 0.85 28.76 -16.81
N VAL A 211 -0.12 28.16 -17.51
CA VAL A 211 0.16 27.18 -18.57
C VAL A 211 0.89 27.85 -19.73
N ALA A 212 0.38 28.99 -20.21
CA ALA A 212 1.03 29.74 -21.28
C ALA A 212 2.42 30.23 -20.86
N ALA A 213 2.55 30.75 -19.63
CA ALA A 213 3.84 31.18 -19.09
C ALA A 213 4.86 30.03 -19.01
N GLN A 214 4.42 28.83 -18.61
CA GLN A 214 5.29 27.66 -18.52
C GLN A 214 5.68 27.12 -19.90
N LEU A 215 4.76 27.11 -20.87
CA LEU A 215 5.07 26.74 -22.25
C LEU A 215 6.14 27.66 -22.84
N VAL A 216 6.00 28.98 -22.65
CA VAL A 216 7.02 29.97 -23.08
C VAL A 216 8.35 29.70 -22.37
N ARG A 217 8.34 29.49 -21.05
CA ARG A 217 9.55 29.18 -20.28
C ARG A 217 10.26 27.92 -20.77
N MET A 218 9.50 26.91 -21.20
CA MET A 218 10.03 25.66 -21.74
C MET A 218 10.40 25.74 -23.23
N GLY A 219 10.29 26.91 -23.86
CA GLY A 219 10.62 27.11 -25.27
C GLY A 219 9.63 26.48 -26.24
N CYS A 220 8.39 26.23 -25.81
CA CYS A 220 7.34 25.74 -26.70
C CYS A 220 7.00 26.82 -27.74
N ILE A 221 7.03 26.45 -29.01
CA ILE A 221 6.56 27.31 -30.11
C ILE A 221 5.03 27.21 -30.12
N THR A 222 4.37 28.20 -29.53
CA THR A 222 2.92 28.36 -29.66
C THR A 222 2.61 29.08 -30.98
N PRO A 223 1.52 28.72 -31.69
CA PRO A 223 1.08 29.46 -32.88
C PRO A 223 0.77 30.93 -32.59
#